data_AF-A0A0P4WKF0-F1
#
_entry.id   AF-A0A0P4WKF0-F1
#
_cell.length_a   1.000
_cell.length_b   1.000
_cell.length_c   1.000
_cell.angle_alpha   90.00
_cell.angle_beta   90.00
_cell.angle_gamma   90.00
#
_symmetry.space_group_name_H-M   'P 1'
#
loop_
_entity.id
_entity.type
_entity.pdbx_description
1 polymer ?
#
loop_
_entity_poly.entity_id
_entity_poly.type
_entity_poly.pdbx_seq_one_letter_code
_entity_poly.pdbx_strand_id
1 'polypeptide(L)'
;MRDDHSFCSTFLPLPGHDPQGRKVIVIRAAGHDPKEFTMDEVFKATHMISDIMVDEDEPMSVTGFVQLLDVEGVTAGHAMQMTPAVVKKAMTIWQVWTRVALFG
;
A
#
# COMPACT_ATOMS: atom_id res chain seq x y z
N MET A 1 19.88 15.60 -8.26
CA MET A 1 18.99 15.60 -7.08
C MET A 1 17.83 14.70 -7.46
N ARG A 2 17.76 13.46 -6.98
CA ARG A 2 16.64 12.55 -7.30
C ARG A 2 15.55 12.85 -6.29
N ASP A 3 14.36 13.20 -6.76
CA ASP A 3 13.20 13.49 -5.92
C ASP A 3 12.79 12.21 -5.18
N ASP A 4 13.12 12.17 -3.90
CA ASP A 4 12.69 11.18 -2.89
C ASP A 4 11.16 11.07 -2.76
N HIS A 5 10.42 12.02 -3.33
CA HIS A 5 8.97 12.00 -3.46
C HIS A 5 8.40 10.90 -4.36
N SER A 6 9.20 10.27 -5.22
CA SER A 6 8.71 9.25 -6.17
C SER A 6 8.09 8.04 -5.46
N PHE A 7 8.71 7.54 -4.38
CA PHE A 7 8.15 6.42 -3.61
C PHE A 7 7.02 6.86 -2.67
N CYS A 8 7.17 8.03 -2.04
CA CYS A 8 6.13 8.65 -1.21
C CYS A 8 4.82 8.85 -2.00
N SER A 9 4.90 9.02 -3.32
CA SER A 9 3.72 9.22 -4.14
C SER A 9 2.81 7.98 -4.23
N THR A 10 3.33 6.76 -4.07
CA THR A 10 2.56 5.52 -4.27
C THR A 10 1.65 5.17 -3.09
N PHE A 11 2.04 5.49 -1.85
CA PHE A 11 1.32 5.08 -0.64
C PHE A 11 1.14 6.26 0.31
N LEU A 12 -0.10 6.75 0.42
CA LEU A 12 -0.43 8.02 1.06
C LEU A 12 -1.46 7.83 2.18
N PRO A 13 -1.04 7.76 3.45
CA PRO A 13 -1.98 7.85 4.57
C PRO A 13 -2.60 9.25 4.62
N LEU A 14 -3.92 9.32 4.70
CA LEU A 14 -4.61 10.59 4.91
C LEU A 14 -4.53 11.01 6.39
N PRO A 15 -4.55 12.33 6.67
CA PRO A 15 -4.68 12.84 8.02
C PRO A 15 -6.01 12.39 8.66
N GLY A 16 -5.95 11.99 9.93
CA GLY A 16 -7.12 11.54 10.68
C GLY A 16 -7.68 10.20 10.22
N HIS A 17 -8.97 9.99 10.52
CA HIS A 17 -9.70 8.74 10.33
C HIS A 17 -11.07 9.02 9.73
N ASP A 18 -11.66 8.01 9.12
CA ASP A 18 -13.04 8.10 8.62
C ASP A 18 -14.05 8.13 9.78
N PRO A 19 -15.36 8.33 9.52
CA PRO A 19 -16.39 8.35 10.58
C PRO A 19 -16.51 7.04 11.37
N GLN A 20 -15.95 5.94 10.89
CA GLN A 20 -15.88 4.64 11.57
C GLN A 20 -14.58 4.47 12.37
N GLY A 21 -13.73 5.51 12.43
CA GLY A 21 -12.46 5.52 13.14
C GLY A 21 -11.34 4.78 12.40
N ARG A 22 -11.52 4.43 11.12
CA ARG A 22 -10.54 3.66 10.34
C ARG A 22 -9.54 4.57 9.67
N LYS A 23 -8.29 4.10 9.57
CA LYS A 23 -7.25 4.82 8.83
C LYS A 23 -7.53 4.77 7.33
N VAL A 24 -7.50 5.91 6.63
CA VAL A 24 -7.69 5.95 5.18
C VAL A 24 -6.35 6.07 4.48
N ILE A 25 -6.08 5.20 3.52
CA ILE A 25 -4.83 5.14 2.77
C ILE A 25 -5.16 5.19 1.28
N VAL A 26 -4.55 6.12 0.55
CA VAL A 26 -4.63 6.19 -0.91
C VAL A 26 -3.41 5.49 -1.51
N ILE A 27 -3.65 4.53 -2.41
CA ILE A 27 -2.61 3.85 -3.17
C ILE A 27 -2.71 4.32 -4.62
N ARG A 28 -1.68 5.01 -5.11
CA ARG A 28 -1.58 5.40 -6.52
C ARG A 28 -0.85 4.31 -7.29
N ALA A 29 -1.60 3.53 -8.07
CA ALA A 29 -1.07 2.39 -8.81
C ALA A 29 0.01 2.78 -9.83
N ALA A 30 -0.07 4.00 -10.36
CA ALA A 30 0.91 4.59 -11.27
C ALA A 30 1.82 5.65 -10.60
N GLY A 31 1.97 5.59 -9.27
CA GLY A 31 2.88 6.48 -8.52
C GLY A 31 4.37 6.16 -8.72
N HIS A 32 4.72 5.13 -9.47
CA HIS A 32 6.11 4.75 -9.76
C HIS A 32 6.31 4.56 -11.26
N ASP A 33 7.53 4.74 -11.76
CA ASP A 33 7.86 4.33 -13.13
C ASP A 33 8.09 2.81 -13.16
N PRO A 34 7.30 2.02 -13.92
CA PRO A 34 7.45 0.57 -14.00
C PRO A 34 8.71 0.13 -14.78
N LYS A 35 9.54 1.06 -15.26
CA LYS A 35 10.88 0.76 -15.80
C LYS A 35 11.97 0.93 -14.75
N GLU A 36 11.73 1.77 -13.74
CA GLU A 36 12.69 2.05 -12.68
C GLU A 36 12.48 1.15 -11.47
N PHE A 37 11.22 0.85 -11.14
CA PHE A 37 10.87 0.03 -9.98
C PHE A 37 9.99 -1.16 -10.37
N THR A 38 10.27 -2.28 -9.72
CA THR A 38 9.43 -3.47 -9.79
C THR A 38 8.28 -3.40 -8.78
N MET A 39 7.16 -4.06 -9.07
CA MET A 39 6.03 -4.20 -8.16
C MET A 39 6.45 -4.88 -6.86
N ASP A 40 7.47 -5.75 -6.91
CA ASP A 40 8.01 -6.41 -5.74
C ASP A 40 8.77 -5.45 -4.81
N GLU A 41 9.48 -4.46 -5.36
CA GLU A 41 10.11 -3.37 -4.60
C GLU A 41 9.06 -2.40 -4.04
N VAL A 42 8.05 -2.08 -4.85
CA VAL A 42 6.90 -1.27 -4.40
C VAL A 42 6.20 -1.95 -3.23
N PHE A 43 5.82 -3.22 -3.35
CA PHE A 43 5.18 -3.94 -2.25
C PHE A 43 6.03 -4.02 -1.00
N LYS A 44 7.35 -4.24 -1.12
CA LYS A 44 8.27 -4.29 0.03
C LYS A 44 8.26 -2.97 0.79
N ALA A 45 8.40 -1.85 0.11
CA ALA A 45 8.49 -0.57 0.80
C ALA A 45 7.12 -0.05 1.27
N THR A 46 6.01 -0.31 0.57
CA THR A 46 4.67 -0.06 1.13
C THR A 46 4.39 -0.91 2.37
N HIS A 47 4.92 -2.14 2.42
CA HIS A 47 4.78 -3.04 3.56
C HIS A 47 5.56 -2.51 4.78
N MET A 48 6.81 -2.05 4.61
CA MET A 48 7.58 -1.42 5.69
C MET A 48 6.91 -0.15 6.24
N ILE A 49 6.34 0.68 5.36
CA ILE A 49 5.58 1.86 5.79
C ILE A 49 4.33 1.45 6.58
N SER A 50 3.67 0.36 6.16
CA SER A 50 2.50 -0.17 6.87
C SER A 50 2.86 -0.69 8.26
N ASP A 51 4.01 -1.36 8.41
CA ASP A 51 4.50 -1.84 9.71
C ASP A 51 4.67 -0.67 10.70
N ILE A 52 5.30 0.42 10.25
CA ILE A 52 5.46 1.64 11.07
C ILE A 52 4.11 2.26 11.41
N MET A 53 3.19 2.34 10.43
CA MET A 53 1.88 2.94 10.65
C MET A 53 1.06 2.18 11.69
N VAL A 54 1.16 0.86 11.73
CA VAL A 54 0.46 0.02 12.72
C VAL A 54 1.00 0.25 14.12
N ASP A 55 2.29 0.51 14.25
CA ASP A 55 2.92 0.82 15.53
C ASP A 55 2.57 2.23 16.02
N GLU A 56 2.48 3.20 15.11
CA GLU A 56 2.23 4.62 15.45
C GLU A 56 0.74 5.01 15.56
N ASP A 57 -0.16 4.37 14.79
CA ASP A 57 -1.60 4.67 14.76
C ASP A 57 -2.38 3.64 15.59
N GLU A 58 -2.36 3.80 16.92
CA GLU A 58 -3.02 2.89 17.87
C GLU A 58 -4.48 2.54 17.50
N PRO A 59 -5.35 3.50 17.11
CA PRO A 59 -6.72 3.19 16.68
C PRO A 59 -6.80 2.18 15.53
N MET A 60 -5.83 2.19 14.61
CA MET A 60 -5.83 1.33 13.43
C MET A 60 -5.79 -0.17 13.78
N SER A 61 -5.23 -0.54 14.94
CA SER A 61 -5.24 -1.93 15.42
C SER A 61 -6.65 -2.43 15.78
N VAL A 62 -7.54 -1.53 16.19
CA VAL A 62 -8.90 -1.86 16.65
C VAL A 62 -9.93 -1.66 15.55
N THR A 63 -9.84 -0.53 14.83
CA THR A 63 -10.82 -0.15 13.80
C THR A 63 -10.42 -0.62 12.40
N GLY A 64 -9.12 -0.89 12.19
CA GLY A 64 -8.57 -1.23 10.89
C GLY A 64 -8.34 -0.03 9.97
N PHE A 65 -8.20 -0.31 8.69
CA PHE A 65 -7.94 0.70 7.65
C PHE A 65 -8.77 0.45 6.38
N VAL A 66 -8.87 1.47 5.53
CA VAL A 66 -9.49 1.43 4.21
C VAL A 66 -8.46 1.88 3.18
N GLN A 67 -8.28 1.07 2.13
CA GLN A 67 -7.41 1.42 1.00
C GLN A 67 -8.24 1.88 -0.20
N LEU A 68 -7.92 3.06 -0.72
CA LEU A 68 -8.46 3.60 -1.96
C LEU A 68 -7.41 3.43 -3.05
N LEU A 69 -7.69 2.55 -4.01
CA LEU A 69 -6.79 2.32 -5.14
C LEU A 69 -7.11 3.29 -6.28
N ASP A 70 -6.23 4.26 -6.48
CA ASP A 70 -6.25 5.14 -7.64
C ASP A 70 -5.50 4.46 -8.80
N VAL A 71 -6.26 4.20 -9.87
CA VAL A 71 -5.77 3.54 -11.09
C VAL A 71 -5.56 4.51 -12.24
N GLU A 72 -5.67 5.83 -11.99
CA GLU A 72 -5.32 6.84 -12.97
C GLU A 72 -3.84 6.70 -13.38
N GLY A 73 -3.55 6.82 -14.68
CA GLY A 73 -2.19 6.74 -15.21
C GLY A 73 -1.60 5.33 -15.33
N VAL A 74 -2.33 4.27 -14.96
CA VAL A 74 -1.86 2.89 -15.12
C VAL A 74 -1.59 2.59 -16.59
N THR A 75 -0.41 2.03 -16.85
CA THR A 75 0.06 1.69 -18.20
C THR A 75 0.20 0.18 -18.37
N ALA A 76 0.37 -0.29 -19.62
CA ALA A 76 0.68 -1.70 -19.89
C ALA A 76 1.96 -2.18 -19.18
N GLY A 77 2.93 -1.29 -18.94
CA GLY A 77 4.14 -1.59 -18.18
C GLY A 77 3.81 -2.03 -16.75
N HIS A 78 2.94 -1.28 -16.06
CA HIS A 78 2.45 -1.65 -14.72
C HIS A 78 1.70 -2.99 -14.75
N ALA A 79 0.80 -3.18 -15.72
CA ALA A 79 0.01 -4.40 -15.84
C ALA A 79 0.88 -5.66 -16.08
N MET A 80 1.93 -5.56 -16.91
CA MET A 80 2.83 -6.68 -17.20
C MET A 80 3.64 -7.13 -15.98
N GLN A 81 3.85 -6.26 -15.00
CA GLN A 81 4.52 -6.64 -13.76
C GLN A 81 3.62 -7.45 -12.80
N MET A 82 2.30 -7.38 -12.97
CA MET A 82 1.32 -8.12 -12.18
C MET A 82 1.20 -9.58 -12.64
N THR A 83 2.33 -10.30 -12.63
CA THR A 83 2.37 -11.72 -12.94
C THR A 83 1.56 -12.54 -11.92
N PRO A 84 1.09 -13.76 -12.27
CA PRO A 84 0.38 -14.61 -11.32
C PRO A 84 1.13 -14.86 -10.00
N ALA A 85 2.47 -14.91 -10.05
CA ALA A 85 3.31 -15.04 -8.86
C ALA A 85 3.24 -13.80 -7.95
N VAL A 86 3.31 -12.61 -8.54
CA VAL A 86 3.20 -11.33 -7.82
C VAL A 86 1.79 -11.16 -7.24
N VAL A 87 0.75 -11.49 -8.01
CA VAL A 87 -0.65 -11.47 -7.53
C VAL A 87 -0.83 -12.40 -6.34
N LYS A 88 -0.34 -13.65 -6.44
CA LYS A 88 -0.40 -14.61 -5.34
C LYS A 88 0.30 -14.08 -4.09
N LYS A 89 1.48 -13.48 -4.25
CA LYS A 89 2.23 -12.89 -3.13
C LYS A 89 1.46 -11.74 -2.49
N ALA A 90 0.90 -10.83 -3.28
CA ALA A 90 0.08 -9.73 -2.78
C ALA A 90 -1.15 -10.24 -2.00
N MET A 91 -1.83 -11.27 -2.51
CA MET A 91 -2.96 -11.90 -1.80
C MET A 91 -2.54 -12.55 -0.48
N THR A 92 -1.40 -13.26 -0.45
CA THR A 92 -0.87 -13.84 0.79
C THR A 92 -0.55 -12.76 1.82
N ILE A 93 0.11 -11.69 1.40
CA ILE A 93 0.42 -10.53 2.26
C ILE A 93 -0.89 -9.98 2.83
N TRP A 94 -1.88 -9.69 1.99
CA TRP A 94 -3.19 -9.19 2.41
C TRP A 94 -3.87 -10.09 3.47
N GLN A 95 -3.87 -11.40 3.25
CA GLN A 95 -4.48 -12.37 4.17
C GLN A 95 -3.77 -12.43 5.53
N VAL A 96 -2.43 -12.35 5.54
CA VAL A 96 -1.65 -12.32 6.77
C VAL A 96 -1.92 -11.04 7.55
N TRP A 97 -1.92 -9.88 6.87
CA TRP A 97 -2.26 -8.59 7.46
C TRP A 97 -3.66 -8.55 8.07
N THR A 98 -4.65 -9.06 7.33
CA THR A 98 -6.03 -9.14 7.83
C THR A 98 -6.11 -10.02 9.08
N ARG A 99 -5.30 -11.08 9.18
CA ARG A 99 -5.22 -11.90 10.39
C ARG A 99 -4.55 -11.20 11.57
N VAL A 100 -3.48 -10.43 11.34
CA VAL A 100 -2.83 -9.68 12.43
C VAL A 100 -3.75 -8.58 12.96
N ALA A 101 -4.45 -7.86 12.08
CA ALA A 101 -5.37 -6.79 12.47
C ALA A 101 -6.69 -7.27 13.13
N LEU A 102 -7.08 -8.54 12.98
CA LEU A 102 -8.32 -9.09 13.57
C LEU A 102 -8.10 -9.90 14.85
N PHE A 103 -6.86 -10.26 15.18
CA PHE A 103 -6.53 -11.13 16.33
C PHE A 103 -5.42 -10.57 17.22
N GLY A 104 -5.07 -9.28 17.07
CA GLY A 104 -4.24 -8.52 18.00
C GLY A 104 -5.02 -8.09 19.25
#